data_AF-A0A8B8AWJ2-F1
#
_entry.id   AF-A0A8B8AWJ2-F1
#
_cell.length_a   1.000
_cell.length_b   1.000
_cell.length_c   1.000
_cell.angle_alpha   90.00
_cell.angle_beta   90.00
_cell.angle_gamma   90.00
#
_symmetry.space_group_name_H-M   'P 1'
#
loop_
_entity.id
_entity.type
_entity.pdbx_description
1 polymer ?
#
loop_
_entity_poly.entity_id
_entity_poly.type
_entity_poly.pdbx_seq_one_letter_code
_entity_poly.pdbx_strand_id
1 'polypeptide(L)'
;MRLSCSVTLFLTFVLREIHRNETANCPEVLSPKAVWMCPTSSDEYDKAANKKQCLQLATKHNCSAPDEFKYHCVINSFKNETLEACAHEKIIFGYCTEYNEGGGIIQRQLSSPCGESLLCDESYQSTQSFKYQDCYNLVYRHRSMYSTTDQTEISTEKNNTMKLAIWIPSTVIFIIIIFAAIVYGRKKMKKRMQRKRQTIHEEKDKEDEENVKKDDEKECLLLTTPERKVPVMIKTYEETTTDKLSFAVQLTKEELSKENKVESQKYLTYYQTIDKYFVETSSYRIGEEVFEKYGIVIWTGRSGSGKTLAAIHLILKHKKSIPKLVFRKIRSFEELSFIEPESEPGSKTLIFIDNIFFSQSMKSDLPSWWEKLNNIHKTYFRLNEFEGQSYPVRFVITARENVLERVCTYMGPITPILNENLRINANNLSEDEKENIITSQIEFAKIERNLLIKPEMDEDFWTRVKQSDGPIGFPLCVHLFVCSDRYQKSGEHFFSRPIEYLKRQINDEIRRMKLEDILQGYVCWKIMQFKQLYRYDILKMTYTCT
;
A
#
# COMPACT_ATOMS: atom_id res chain seq x y z
N MET A 1 31.15 36.79 -31.41
CA MET A 1 30.05 36.01 -30.82
C MET A 1 29.71 36.60 -29.45
N ARG A 2 28.60 37.34 -29.35
CA ARG A 2 28.08 37.83 -28.06
C ARG A 2 27.13 36.75 -27.56
N LEU A 3 27.58 35.88 -26.65
CA LEU A 3 26.68 34.98 -25.93
C LEU A 3 25.68 35.87 -25.18
N SER A 4 24.39 35.66 -25.45
CA SER A 4 23.31 36.44 -24.85
C SER A 4 23.40 36.38 -23.33
N CYS A 5 23.33 37.55 -22.68
CA CYS A 5 23.35 37.71 -21.21
C CYS A 5 22.35 36.76 -20.50
N SER A 6 21.28 36.38 -21.22
CA SER A 6 20.28 35.42 -20.76
C SER A 6 20.82 33.99 -20.59
N VAL A 7 21.75 33.54 -21.44
CA VAL A 7 22.35 32.21 -21.37
C VAL A 7 23.33 32.12 -20.20
N THR A 8 24.08 33.20 -19.97
CA THR A 8 24.99 33.32 -18.82
C THR A 8 24.21 33.36 -17.51
N LEU A 9 23.12 34.11 -17.43
CA LEU A 9 22.24 34.14 -16.26
C LEU A 9 21.61 32.76 -15.98
N PHE A 10 21.16 32.07 -17.02
CA PHE A 10 20.58 30.73 -16.89
C PHE A 10 21.63 29.70 -16.45
N LEU A 11 22.85 29.75 -17.00
CA LEU A 11 23.96 28.91 -16.55
C LEU A 11 24.37 29.22 -15.11
N THR A 12 24.40 30.49 -14.69
CA THR A 12 24.67 30.83 -13.28
C THR A 12 23.54 30.38 -12.35
N PHE A 13 22.29 30.39 -12.80
CA PHE A 13 21.16 29.87 -12.02
C PHE A 13 21.22 28.35 -11.91
N VAL A 14 21.49 27.65 -13.00
CA VAL A 14 21.67 26.18 -13.03
C VAL A 14 22.88 25.76 -12.19
N LEU A 15 24.01 26.46 -12.29
CA LEU A 15 25.19 26.21 -11.45
C LEU A 15 24.91 26.55 -9.98
N ARG A 16 24.10 27.56 -9.67
CA ARG A 16 23.66 27.88 -8.31
C ARG A 16 22.73 26.81 -7.74
N GLU A 17 21.83 26.24 -8.55
CA GLU A 17 20.99 25.11 -8.16
C GLU A 17 21.80 23.81 -8.00
N ILE A 18 22.81 23.58 -8.85
CA ILE A 18 23.73 22.44 -8.71
C ILE A 18 24.61 22.58 -7.44
N HIS A 19 25.11 23.79 -7.16
CA HIS A 19 25.94 24.05 -5.97
C HIS A 19 25.12 24.06 -4.67
N ARG A 20 23.80 24.30 -4.73
CA ARG A 20 22.89 24.19 -3.58
C ARG A 20 22.59 22.74 -3.20
N ASN A 21 22.86 21.79 -4.09
CA ASN A 21 22.55 20.37 -3.88
C ASN A 21 23.70 19.56 -3.24
N GLU A 22 24.88 20.19 -3.02
CA GLU A 22 26.04 19.52 -2.40
C GLU A 22 26.33 19.96 -0.95
N THR A 23 25.45 20.72 -0.30
CA THR A 23 25.53 20.98 1.15
C THR A 23 24.17 20.92 1.84
N ALA A 24 23.69 19.73 2.20
CA ALA A 24 22.69 19.56 3.26
C ALA A 24 22.69 18.12 3.81
N ASN A 25 23.73 17.76 4.54
CA ASN A 25 23.76 16.53 5.36
C ASN A 25 23.04 16.70 6.72
N CYS A 26 22.18 17.73 6.86
CA CYS A 26 21.49 18.03 8.11
C CYS A 26 20.03 17.56 8.07
N PRO A 27 19.64 16.58 8.90
CA PRO A 27 18.25 16.15 9.04
C PRO A 27 17.32 17.30 9.43
N GLU A 28 16.07 17.26 8.95
CA GLU A 28 15.05 18.27 9.26
C GLU A 28 14.71 18.32 10.77
N VAL A 29 14.86 17.18 11.45
CA VAL A 29 14.72 17.04 12.90
C VAL A 29 15.94 16.33 13.48
N LEU A 30 16.55 16.92 14.51
CA LEU A 30 17.73 16.42 15.21
C LEU A 30 17.37 15.90 16.60
N SER A 31 17.99 14.76 16.96
CA SER A 31 17.91 14.14 18.29
C SER A 31 16.47 13.97 18.85
N PRO A 32 15.52 13.39 18.09
CA PRO A 32 14.21 13.06 18.64
C PRO A 32 14.36 12.06 19.79
N LYS A 33 13.74 12.35 20.93
CA LYS A 33 13.82 11.49 22.12
C LYS A 33 12.48 11.47 22.85
N ALA A 34 11.97 10.29 23.14
CA ALA A 34 10.77 10.11 23.95
C ALA A 34 10.97 10.67 25.37
N VAL A 35 9.95 11.39 25.84
CA VAL A 35 9.87 11.93 27.20
C VAL A 35 8.58 11.49 27.86
N TRP A 36 8.59 11.47 29.19
CA TRP A 36 7.39 11.12 29.95
C TRP A 36 6.35 12.24 29.88
N MET A 37 6.78 13.50 29.96
CA MET A 37 5.90 14.66 29.88
C MET A 37 6.57 15.79 29.10
N CYS A 38 5.78 16.49 28.30
CA CYS A 38 6.19 17.77 27.71
C CYS A 38 5.98 18.93 28.69
N PRO A 39 6.73 20.04 28.52
CA PRO A 39 6.52 21.25 29.29
C PRO A 39 5.07 21.74 29.27
N THR A 40 4.61 22.23 30.41
CA THR A 40 3.24 22.70 30.61
C THR A 40 3.12 24.22 30.76
N SER A 41 4.25 24.90 30.86
CA SER A 41 4.35 26.36 30.98
C SER A 41 5.54 26.90 30.17
N SER A 42 5.57 28.22 29.95
CA SER A 42 6.68 28.89 29.25
C SER A 42 8.01 28.69 30.01
N ASP A 43 8.00 28.79 31.34
CA ASP A 43 9.20 28.62 32.17
C ASP A 43 9.75 27.19 32.08
N GLU A 44 8.88 26.18 32.03
CA GLU A 44 9.28 24.78 31.82
C GLU A 44 9.83 24.55 30.41
N TYR A 45 9.23 25.21 29.40
CA TYR A 45 9.69 25.16 28.03
C TYR A 45 11.10 25.73 27.90
N ASP A 46 11.35 26.90 28.48
CA ASP A 46 12.67 27.55 28.44
C ASP A 46 13.74 26.71 29.16
N LYS A 47 13.40 26.12 30.30
CA LYS A 47 14.30 25.17 31.01
C LYS A 47 14.63 23.95 30.16
N ALA A 48 13.63 23.35 29.51
CA ALA A 48 13.82 22.17 28.66
C ALA A 48 14.61 22.50 27.38
N ALA A 49 14.34 23.66 26.77
CA ALA A 49 15.06 24.14 25.60
C ALA A 49 16.55 24.39 25.89
N ASN A 50 16.84 25.05 27.03
CA ASN A 50 18.22 25.27 27.49
C ASN A 50 18.95 23.96 27.78
N LYS A 51 18.25 22.93 28.27
CA LYS A 51 18.81 21.59 28.49
C LYS A 51 19.08 20.83 27.19
N LYS A 52 18.23 20.97 26.18
CA LYS A 52 18.33 20.23 24.91
C LYS A 52 19.47 20.72 24.02
N GLN A 53 19.88 21.99 24.14
CA GLN A 53 21.06 22.54 23.45
C GLN A 53 21.02 22.40 21.91
N CYS A 54 19.91 22.82 21.29
CA CYS A 54 19.67 22.62 19.86
C CYS A 54 20.70 23.31 18.96
N LEU A 55 21.18 24.50 19.32
CA LEU A 55 22.25 25.20 18.60
C LEU A 55 23.54 24.37 18.58
N GLN A 56 23.95 23.82 19.71
CA GLN A 56 25.16 23.00 19.83
C GLN A 56 25.01 21.70 19.03
N LEU A 57 23.83 21.07 19.07
CA LEU A 57 23.53 19.87 18.28
C LEU A 57 23.60 20.17 16.77
N ALA A 58 22.93 21.21 16.30
CA ALA A 58 22.94 21.57 14.87
C ALA A 58 24.34 21.98 14.39
N THR A 59 25.12 22.68 15.23
CA THR A 59 26.52 23.01 14.94
C THR A 59 27.38 21.76 14.82
N LYS A 60 27.20 20.78 15.71
CA LYS A 60 27.92 19.49 15.66
C LYS A 60 27.59 18.68 14.39
N HIS A 61 26.38 18.83 13.87
CA HIS A 61 25.93 18.21 12.62
C HIS A 61 26.29 19.00 11.35
N ASN A 62 27.07 20.08 11.47
CA ASN A 62 27.47 20.96 10.36
C ASN A 62 26.26 21.49 9.56
N CYS A 63 25.16 21.80 10.24
CA CYS A 63 23.97 22.38 9.63
C CYS A 63 24.24 23.83 9.19
N SER A 64 23.73 24.24 8.02
CA SER A 64 24.00 25.55 7.43
C SER A 64 23.42 26.73 8.22
N ALA A 65 22.35 26.50 9.00
CA ALA A 65 21.68 27.49 9.84
C ALA A 65 21.38 26.88 11.23
N PRO A 66 22.41 26.69 12.08
CA PRO A 66 22.25 25.94 13.34
C PRO A 66 21.44 26.68 14.40
N ASP A 67 21.33 28.00 14.29
CA ASP A 67 20.53 28.88 15.14
C ASP A 67 19.02 28.83 14.82
N GLU A 68 18.64 28.34 13.64
CA GLU A 68 17.23 28.13 13.27
C GLU A 68 16.62 26.87 13.91
N PHE A 69 17.44 25.96 14.46
CA PHE A 69 16.98 24.77 15.16
C PHE A 69 16.50 25.12 16.57
N LYS A 70 15.18 25.13 16.75
CA LYS A 70 14.52 25.40 18.04
C LYS A 70 14.06 24.13 18.73
N TYR A 71 13.94 24.20 20.05
CA TYR A 71 13.40 23.11 20.87
C TYR A 71 11.91 22.90 20.58
N HIS A 72 11.53 21.65 20.44
CA HIS A 72 10.15 21.23 20.31
C HIS A 72 9.89 20.11 21.29
N CYS A 73 8.72 20.15 21.93
CA CYS A 73 8.15 19.00 22.59
C CYS A 73 6.75 18.77 22.03
N VAL A 74 6.51 17.61 21.45
CA VAL A 74 5.34 17.34 20.62
C VAL A 74 4.88 15.89 20.81
N ILE A 75 3.64 15.60 20.46
CA ILE A 75 3.14 14.20 20.46
C ILE A 75 3.70 13.44 19.26
N ASN A 76 3.74 12.11 19.31
CA ASN A 76 4.06 11.30 18.14
C ASN A 76 2.82 11.06 17.26
N SER A 77 3.06 10.47 16.08
CA SER A 77 1.98 10.19 15.12
C SER A 77 0.92 9.22 15.64
N PHE A 78 1.25 8.40 16.64
CA PHE A 78 0.33 7.45 17.27
C PHE A 78 -0.43 8.02 18.46
N LYS A 79 -0.10 9.24 18.92
CA LYS A 79 -0.69 9.88 20.11
C LYS A 79 -0.55 9.03 21.37
N ASN A 80 0.53 8.25 21.49
CA ASN A 80 0.83 7.43 22.66
C ASN A 80 2.15 7.84 23.34
N GLU A 81 2.94 8.71 22.69
CA GLU A 81 4.17 9.26 23.25
C GLU A 81 4.32 10.75 22.99
N THR A 82 5.09 11.40 23.87
CA THR A 82 5.61 12.74 23.68
C THR A 82 7.11 12.67 23.45
N LEU A 83 7.62 13.52 22.54
CA LEU A 83 9.04 13.57 22.20
C LEU A 83 9.56 15.00 22.25
N GLU A 84 10.79 15.13 22.73
CA GLU A 84 11.60 16.33 22.57
C GLU A 84 12.54 16.21 21.37
N ALA A 85 12.64 17.26 20.56
CA ALA A 85 13.50 17.30 19.40
C ALA A 85 13.97 18.72 19.08
N CYS A 86 14.97 18.83 18.19
CA CYS A 86 15.44 20.10 17.66
C CYS A 86 15.05 20.19 16.19
N ALA A 87 14.34 21.23 15.79
CA ALA A 87 13.87 21.40 14.42
C ALA A 87 13.60 22.86 14.11
N HIS A 88 13.42 23.17 12.82
CA HIS A 88 12.93 24.48 12.40
C HIS A 88 11.51 24.71 12.89
N GLU A 89 11.21 25.94 13.29
CA GLU A 89 9.87 26.36 13.66
C GLU A 89 8.94 26.39 12.45
N LYS A 90 7.72 25.89 12.61
CA LYS A 90 6.71 25.84 11.57
C LYS A 90 5.40 26.44 12.06
N ILE A 91 4.61 26.97 11.12
CA ILE A 91 3.24 27.37 11.39
C ILE A 91 2.35 26.12 11.28
N ILE A 92 1.62 25.83 12.34
CA ILE A 92 0.67 24.73 12.44
C ILE A 92 -0.74 25.31 12.30
N PHE A 93 -1.54 24.76 11.39
CA PHE A 93 -2.88 25.26 11.07
C PHE A 93 -3.95 24.35 11.62
N GLY A 94 -4.62 24.70 12.71
CA GLY A 94 -5.87 24.05 13.17
C GLY A 94 -5.75 22.61 13.63
N TYR A 95 -4.56 22.16 14.05
CA TYR A 95 -4.31 20.82 14.60
C TYR A 95 -3.26 20.85 15.72
N CYS A 96 -3.18 19.77 16.50
CA CYS A 96 -2.03 19.53 17.38
C CYS A 96 -0.72 19.38 16.58
N THR A 97 0.40 19.74 17.19
CA THR A 97 1.73 19.54 16.58
C THR A 97 2.24 18.14 16.88
N GLU A 98 2.69 17.41 15.86
CA GLU A 98 3.36 16.11 16.01
C GLU A 98 4.81 16.12 15.52
N TYR A 99 5.59 15.19 16.06
CA TYR A 99 6.76 14.65 15.37
C TYR A 99 6.35 13.39 14.61
N ASN A 100 6.48 13.44 13.28
CA ASN A 100 6.22 12.30 12.42
C ASN A 100 7.49 11.46 12.29
N GLU A 101 7.52 10.32 12.98
CA GLU A 101 8.69 9.44 13.04
C GLU A 101 9.05 8.83 11.67
N GLY A 102 8.04 8.56 10.83
CA GLY A 102 8.25 8.00 9.49
C GLY A 102 8.79 9.02 8.47
N GLY A 103 8.43 10.29 8.62
CA GLY A 103 8.92 11.39 7.80
C GLY A 103 10.16 12.08 8.36
N GLY A 104 10.44 11.94 9.66
CA GLY A 104 11.50 12.67 10.35
C GLY A 104 11.24 14.18 10.43
N ILE A 105 9.97 14.60 10.55
CA ILE A 105 9.55 16.00 10.44
C ILE A 105 8.58 16.41 11.55
N ILE A 106 8.61 17.69 11.95
CA ILE A 106 7.55 18.29 12.76
C ILE A 106 6.44 18.78 11.83
N GLN A 107 5.19 18.46 12.14
CA GLN A 107 4.04 18.83 11.32
C GLN A 107 2.72 18.82 12.11
N ARG A 108 1.60 19.04 11.41
CA ARG A 108 0.24 18.94 11.96
C ARG A 108 -0.22 17.48 12.13
N GLN A 109 -0.79 17.15 13.28
CA GLN A 109 -1.42 15.86 13.58
C GLN A 109 -2.86 15.85 13.04
N LEU A 110 -3.04 15.32 11.83
CA LEU A 110 -4.33 15.36 11.12
C LEU A 110 -5.47 14.64 11.85
N SER A 111 -5.17 13.73 12.78
CA SER A 111 -6.18 13.03 13.59
C SER A 111 -6.58 13.77 14.88
N SER A 112 -6.03 14.97 15.10
CA SER A 112 -6.28 15.82 16.27
C SER A 112 -6.57 17.26 15.86
N PRO A 113 -7.69 17.52 15.16
CA PRO A 113 -8.11 18.88 14.79
C PRO A 113 -8.43 19.71 16.03
N CYS A 114 -8.00 20.96 16.03
CA CYS A 114 -8.42 21.94 17.03
C CYS A 114 -9.92 22.18 16.91
N GLY A 115 -10.60 22.29 18.04
CA GLY A 115 -12.04 22.52 18.08
C GLY A 115 -12.57 22.62 19.51
N GLU A 116 -13.89 22.59 19.69
CA GLU A 116 -14.51 22.73 21.01
C GLU A 116 -14.07 21.67 22.03
N SER A 117 -13.71 20.47 21.56
CA SER A 117 -13.26 19.35 22.39
C SER A 117 -11.73 19.24 22.56
N LEU A 118 -10.96 20.03 21.81
CA LEU A 118 -9.49 19.99 21.80
C LEU A 118 -8.97 21.42 21.61
N LEU A 119 -8.68 22.09 22.73
CA LEU A 119 -8.38 23.52 22.72
C LEU A 119 -7.00 23.79 22.14
N CYS A 120 -6.98 24.30 20.91
CA CYS A 120 -5.82 24.92 20.29
C CYS A 120 -6.23 25.98 19.27
N ASP A 121 -5.31 26.90 18.97
CA ASP A 121 -5.59 28.02 18.08
C ASP A 121 -5.71 27.58 16.61
N GLU A 122 -6.46 28.34 15.81
CA GLU A 122 -6.60 28.10 14.36
C GLU A 122 -5.26 28.11 13.63
N SER A 123 -4.27 28.84 14.15
CA SER A 123 -2.87 28.64 13.79
C SER A 123 -1.91 29.08 14.89
N TYR A 124 -0.78 28.41 15.02
CA TYR A 124 0.26 28.74 16.00
C TYR A 124 1.64 28.24 15.56
N GLN A 125 2.70 28.77 16.18
CA GLN A 125 4.07 28.31 15.94
C GLN A 125 4.31 26.97 16.65
N SER A 126 4.95 26.02 15.99
CA SER A 126 5.20 24.66 16.53
C SER A 126 5.98 24.66 17.85
N THR A 127 6.79 25.69 18.13
CA THR A 127 7.48 25.91 19.41
C THR A 127 6.54 26.26 20.56
N GLN A 128 5.34 26.75 20.24
CA GLN A 128 4.30 27.12 21.21
C GLN A 128 3.33 25.98 21.51
N SER A 129 3.64 24.75 21.06
CA SER A 129 2.84 23.55 21.34
C SER A 129 2.55 23.34 22.83
N PHE A 130 3.46 23.79 23.71
CA PHE A 130 3.30 23.71 25.17
C PHE A 130 2.09 24.48 25.71
N LYS A 131 1.52 25.43 24.96
CA LYS A 131 0.31 26.15 25.38
C LYS A 131 -0.93 25.26 25.31
N TYR A 132 -0.91 24.20 24.50
CA TYR A 132 -2.09 23.38 24.19
C TYR A 132 -2.03 22.03 24.90
N GLN A 133 -2.27 22.06 26.22
CA GLN A 133 -2.17 20.86 27.07
C GLN A 133 -3.15 19.75 26.66
N ASP A 134 -4.28 20.11 26.05
CA ASP A 134 -5.24 19.13 25.52
C ASP A 134 -4.62 18.22 24.47
N CYS A 135 -3.67 18.71 23.68
CA CYS A 135 -2.91 17.89 22.73
C CYS A 135 -2.06 16.82 23.44
N TYR A 136 -1.44 17.16 24.57
CA TYR A 136 -0.66 16.19 25.36
C TYR A 136 -1.55 15.25 26.18
N ASN A 137 -2.71 15.73 26.62
CA ASN A 137 -3.70 14.90 27.33
C ASN A 137 -4.19 13.72 26.49
N LEU A 138 -4.17 13.83 25.15
CA LEU A 138 -4.43 12.69 24.26
C LEU A 138 -3.47 11.52 24.53
N VAL A 139 -2.18 11.84 24.73
CA VAL A 139 -1.13 10.86 25.06
C VAL A 139 -1.27 10.36 26.48
N TYR A 140 -1.46 11.27 27.44
CA TYR A 140 -1.50 10.90 28.86
C TYR A 140 -2.70 10.00 29.19
N ARG A 141 -3.86 10.25 28.58
CA ARG A 141 -5.04 9.37 28.70
C ARG A 141 -4.83 8.01 28.07
N HIS A 142 -4.15 7.96 26.92
CA HIS A 142 -3.79 6.70 26.29
C HIS A 142 -2.87 5.88 27.21
N ARG A 143 -1.87 6.51 27.82
CA ARG A 143 -0.97 5.85 28.79
C ARG A 143 -1.69 5.36 30.06
N SER A 144 -2.67 6.12 30.56
CA SER A 144 -3.48 5.67 31.70
C SER A 144 -4.44 4.53 31.34
N MET A 145 -4.88 4.40 30.07
CA MET A 145 -5.76 3.30 29.66
C MET A 145 -5.07 1.92 29.68
N TYR A 146 -3.73 1.89 29.61
CA TYR A 146 -2.92 0.68 29.77
C TYR A 146 -2.36 0.51 31.20
N SER A 147 -2.78 1.34 32.15
CA SER A 147 -2.42 1.22 33.55
C SER A 147 -3.64 1.51 34.43
N THR A 148 -4.14 0.45 35.06
CA THR A 148 -5.13 0.34 36.16
C THR A 148 -6.63 0.10 35.85
N THR A 149 -7.14 -0.86 36.62
CA THR A 149 -8.48 -1.47 36.74
C THR A 149 -9.49 -0.59 37.51
N ASP A 150 -10.76 -0.70 37.11
CA ASP A 150 -12.06 -0.38 37.75
C ASP A 150 -12.31 0.98 38.43
N GLN A 151 -13.39 1.66 37.99
CA GLN A 151 -14.66 1.69 38.75
C GLN A 151 -15.84 2.38 38.01
N THR A 152 -16.94 1.61 37.92
CA THR A 152 -18.40 1.81 38.04
C THR A 152 -19.08 3.20 37.98
N GLU A 153 -20.15 3.29 37.17
CA GLU A 153 -21.18 4.35 37.14
C GLU A 153 -22.43 4.03 37.98
N ILE A 154 -23.13 5.07 38.49
CA ILE A 154 -24.54 5.01 38.96
C ILE A 154 -25.33 6.26 38.50
N SER A 155 -26.61 6.00 38.16
CA SER A 155 -27.81 6.75 37.71
C SER A 155 -28.12 8.14 38.35
N THR A 156 -29.08 9.00 37.93
CA THR A 156 -30.53 8.80 37.64
C THR A 156 -31.22 10.12 37.18
N GLU A 157 -32.44 9.99 36.62
CA GLU A 157 -33.43 10.96 36.08
C GLU A 157 -33.79 12.25 36.86
N LYS A 158 -34.42 13.22 36.17
CA LYS A 158 -35.73 13.81 36.58
C LYS A 158 -36.45 14.63 35.48
N ASN A 159 -37.75 14.36 35.34
CA ASN A 159 -38.77 15.08 34.57
C ASN A 159 -39.34 16.30 35.32
N ASN A 160 -40.21 17.06 34.63
CA ASN A 160 -41.35 17.91 35.07
C ASN A 160 -41.22 19.38 34.58
N THR A 161 -42.22 20.16 34.17
CA THR A 161 -43.69 20.04 34.09
C THR A 161 -44.26 21.23 33.29
N MET A 162 -45.41 20.99 32.67
CA MET A 162 -46.37 21.86 31.94
C MET A 162 -47.01 22.99 32.77
N LYS A 163 -47.40 24.14 32.16
CA LYS A 163 -48.64 24.99 32.34
C LYS A 163 -48.57 26.22 31.41
N LEU A 164 -49.62 26.92 30.98
CA LEU A 164 -51.05 26.72 30.65
C LEU A 164 -51.45 28.07 29.96
N ALA A 165 -52.21 28.02 28.88
CA ALA A 165 -52.57 29.16 28.02
C ALA A 165 -53.77 29.99 28.54
N ILE A 166 -53.88 31.26 28.10
CA ILE A 166 -55.15 32.01 28.00
C ILE A 166 -55.15 32.85 26.69
N TRP A 167 -56.35 33.07 26.14
CA TRP A 167 -56.75 33.29 24.75
C TRP A 167 -57.26 34.72 24.48
N ILE A 168 -57.28 35.16 23.20
CA ILE A 168 -58.29 35.97 22.44
C ILE A 168 -57.64 36.48 21.12
N PRO A 169 -58.34 36.68 19.96
CA PRO A 169 -59.70 36.30 19.55
C PRO A 169 -59.70 35.27 18.40
N SER A 170 -60.67 34.35 18.40
CA SER A 170 -60.63 33.08 17.66
C SER A 170 -60.99 33.12 16.17
N THR A 171 -61.37 34.26 15.60
CA THR A 171 -61.91 34.27 14.24
C THR A 171 -60.83 34.52 13.18
N VAL A 172 -59.79 35.30 13.48
CA VAL A 172 -58.69 35.60 12.53
C VAL A 172 -57.66 34.46 12.50
N ILE A 173 -57.41 33.84 13.65
CA ILE A 173 -56.45 32.72 13.78
C ILE A 173 -56.97 31.47 13.06
N PHE A 174 -58.27 31.18 13.09
CA PHE A 174 -58.84 30.01 12.42
C PHE A 174 -58.69 30.09 10.90
N ILE A 175 -58.84 31.27 10.32
CA ILE A 175 -58.65 31.51 8.87
C ILE A 175 -57.17 31.32 8.49
N ILE A 176 -56.24 31.83 9.30
CA ILE A 176 -54.79 31.65 9.09
C ILE A 176 -54.40 30.17 9.23
N ILE A 177 -54.97 29.45 10.18
CA ILE A 177 -54.71 28.01 10.38
C ILE A 177 -55.24 27.18 9.21
N ILE A 178 -56.43 27.48 8.68
CA ILE A 178 -56.97 26.78 7.51
C ILE A 178 -56.10 27.03 6.28
N PHE A 179 -55.69 28.29 6.04
CA PHE A 179 -54.84 28.62 4.91
C PHE A 179 -53.45 27.97 5.04
N ALA A 180 -52.86 28.00 6.24
CA ALA A 180 -51.61 27.33 6.55
C ALA A 180 -51.74 25.80 6.40
N ALA A 181 -52.85 25.19 6.80
CA ALA A 181 -53.10 23.75 6.66
C ALA A 181 -53.22 23.32 5.19
N ILE A 182 -53.87 24.12 4.34
CA ILE A 182 -53.97 23.86 2.89
C ILE A 182 -52.60 23.98 2.21
N VAL A 183 -51.84 25.04 2.53
CA VAL A 183 -50.48 25.24 1.98
C VAL A 183 -49.54 24.15 2.47
N TYR A 184 -49.60 23.81 3.76
CA TYR A 184 -48.78 22.76 4.36
C TYR A 184 -49.14 21.37 3.82
N GLY A 185 -50.42 21.07 3.60
CA GLY A 185 -50.90 19.83 2.99
C GLY A 185 -50.38 19.67 1.56
N ARG A 186 -50.44 20.73 0.74
CA ARG A 186 -49.90 20.74 -0.63
C ARG A 186 -48.37 20.57 -0.65
N LYS A 187 -47.65 21.19 0.29
CA LYS A 187 -46.19 21.07 0.43
C LYS A 187 -45.76 19.69 0.94
N LYS A 188 -46.54 19.08 1.84
CA LYS A 188 -46.31 17.73 2.40
C LYS A 188 -46.55 16.62 1.36
N MET A 189 -47.56 16.77 0.49
CA MET A 189 -47.83 15.86 -0.63
C MET A 189 -46.69 15.86 -1.67
N LYS A 190 -46.19 17.04 -2.08
CA LYS A 190 -45.02 17.13 -2.99
C LYS A 190 -43.75 16.52 -2.38
N LYS A 191 -43.47 16.76 -1.09
CA LYS A 191 -42.34 16.15 -0.38
C LYS A 191 -42.46 14.63 -0.26
N ARG A 192 -43.67 14.07 -0.09
CA ARG A 192 -43.90 12.61 -0.04
C ARG A 192 -43.67 11.93 -1.38
N MET A 193 -44.08 12.55 -2.50
CA MET A 193 -43.79 12.00 -3.83
C MET A 193 -42.30 12.04 -4.19
N GLN A 194 -41.57 13.09 -3.80
CA GLN A 194 -40.12 13.18 -4.00
C GLN A 194 -39.36 12.13 -3.18
N ARG A 195 -39.75 11.90 -1.91
CA ARG A 195 -39.16 10.84 -1.08
C ARG A 195 -39.38 9.45 -1.67
N LYS A 196 -40.59 9.13 -2.13
CA LYS A 196 -40.85 7.82 -2.77
C LYS A 196 -39.98 7.60 -4.02
N ARG A 197 -39.74 8.63 -4.84
CA ARG A 197 -38.83 8.52 -5.99
C ARG A 197 -37.37 8.35 -5.57
N GLN A 198 -36.93 9.02 -4.50
CA GLN A 198 -35.59 8.82 -3.94
C GLN A 198 -35.41 7.42 -3.34
N THR A 199 -36.39 6.89 -2.61
CA THR A 199 -36.30 5.55 -2.03
C THR A 199 -36.23 4.46 -3.10
N ILE A 200 -37.02 4.59 -4.19
CA ILE A 200 -36.96 3.64 -5.32
C ILE A 200 -35.62 3.74 -6.07
N HIS A 201 -35.05 4.95 -6.20
CA HIS A 201 -33.73 5.12 -6.82
C HIS A 201 -32.63 4.56 -5.91
N GLU A 202 -32.69 4.79 -4.59
CA GLU A 202 -31.75 4.24 -3.61
C GLU A 202 -31.84 2.72 -3.46
N GLU A 203 -33.04 2.12 -3.57
CA GLU A 203 -33.20 0.65 -3.60
C GLU A 203 -32.58 0.06 -4.86
N LYS A 204 -32.83 0.68 -6.02
CA LYS A 204 -32.25 0.24 -7.29
C LYS A 204 -30.73 0.40 -7.30
N ASP A 205 -30.21 1.51 -6.80
CA ASP A 205 -28.77 1.76 -6.69
C ASP A 205 -28.10 0.76 -5.72
N LYS A 206 -28.77 0.36 -4.63
CA LYS A 206 -28.27 -0.65 -3.69
C LYS A 206 -28.29 -2.06 -4.28
N GLU A 207 -29.33 -2.41 -5.04
CA GLU A 207 -29.46 -3.71 -5.71
C GLU A 207 -28.42 -3.84 -6.84
N ASP A 208 -28.20 -2.76 -7.60
CA ASP A 208 -27.12 -2.68 -8.59
C ASP A 208 -25.73 -2.76 -7.91
N GLU A 209 -25.52 -2.11 -6.75
CA GLU A 209 -24.25 -2.17 -6.00
C GLU A 209 -23.99 -3.56 -5.37
N GLU A 210 -25.03 -4.27 -4.95
CA GLU A 210 -24.90 -5.62 -4.37
C GLU A 210 -24.62 -6.69 -5.44
N ASN A 211 -25.24 -6.58 -6.61
CA ASN A 211 -24.96 -7.45 -7.75
C ASN A 211 -23.53 -7.22 -8.29
N VAL A 212 -23.08 -5.96 -8.34
CA VAL A 212 -21.70 -5.59 -8.69
C VAL A 212 -20.68 -6.23 -7.73
N LYS A 213 -20.94 -6.24 -6.42
CA LYS A 213 -20.03 -6.86 -5.42
C LYS A 213 -19.87 -8.38 -5.61
N LYS A 214 -20.92 -9.10 -6.04
CA LYS A 214 -20.89 -10.56 -6.24
C LYS A 214 -20.09 -10.97 -7.48
N ASP A 215 -20.20 -10.21 -8.57
CA ASP A 215 -19.39 -10.45 -9.77
C ASP A 215 -17.92 -10.04 -9.55
N ASP A 216 -17.69 -8.94 -8.83
CA ASP A 216 -16.38 -8.39 -8.49
C ASP A 216 -15.53 -9.27 -7.55
N GLU A 217 -16.16 -9.98 -6.60
CA GLU A 217 -15.48 -10.90 -5.68
C GLU A 217 -14.96 -12.15 -6.43
N LYS A 218 -15.61 -12.52 -7.54
CA LYS A 218 -15.20 -13.62 -8.42
C LYS A 218 -14.16 -13.19 -9.48
N GLU A 219 -14.14 -11.92 -9.87
CA GLU A 219 -13.18 -11.32 -10.81
C GLU A 219 -11.81 -11.03 -10.15
N CYS A 220 -11.81 -10.46 -8.94
CA CYS A 220 -10.58 -10.07 -8.24
C CYS A 220 -9.83 -11.27 -7.61
N LEU A 221 -10.56 -12.32 -7.23
CA LEU A 221 -10.02 -13.53 -6.59
C LEU A 221 -9.26 -14.45 -7.56
N LEU A 222 -9.29 -14.19 -8.89
CA LEU A 222 -8.69 -15.05 -9.91
C LEU A 222 -7.33 -14.56 -10.45
N LEU A 223 -6.90 -13.33 -10.13
CA LEU A 223 -5.57 -12.81 -10.52
C LEU A 223 -4.87 -11.92 -9.49
N THR A 224 -5.55 -11.50 -8.42
CA THR A 224 -4.82 -10.95 -7.27
C THR A 224 -4.45 -12.11 -6.36
N THR A 225 -3.16 -12.24 -6.05
CA THR A 225 -2.70 -13.17 -5.02
C THR A 225 -3.53 -12.91 -3.76
N PRO A 226 -4.31 -13.90 -3.26
CA PRO A 226 -4.79 -13.80 -1.90
C PRO A 226 -3.56 -14.02 -1.02
N GLU A 227 -2.87 -12.94 -0.66
CA GLU A 227 -2.11 -12.95 0.58
C GLU A 227 -3.14 -13.06 1.70
N ARG A 228 -3.57 -14.28 1.96
CA ARG A 228 -4.29 -14.60 3.17
C ARG A 228 -3.26 -14.54 4.28
N LYS A 229 -3.48 -13.58 5.19
CA LYS A 229 -2.86 -13.48 6.51
C LYS A 229 -2.47 -14.86 7.02
N VAL A 230 -1.18 -15.07 7.31
CA VAL A 230 -0.78 -16.13 8.24
C VAL A 230 -1.48 -15.75 9.55
N PRO A 231 -2.49 -16.52 10.00
CA PRO A 231 -3.10 -16.21 11.27
C PRO A 231 -2.13 -16.65 12.35
N VAL A 232 -1.60 -15.70 13.11
CA VAL A 232 -1.20 -15.98 14.49
C VAL A 232 -2.49 -16.36 15.21
N MET A 233 -2.81 -17.66 15.20
CA MET A 233 -3.99 -18.19 15.89
C MET A 233 -3.70 -18.29 17.38
N ILE A 234 -4.07 -17.25 18.12
CA ILE A 234 -4.49 -17.43 19.51
C ILE A 234 -5.94 -17.90 19.43
N LYS A 235 -6.15 -19.21 19.39
CA LYS A 235 -7.47 -19.80 19.60
C LYS A 235 -7.68 -19.97 21.10
N THR A 236 -8.36 -19.01 21.72
CA THR A 236 -9.04 -19.24 23.00
C THR A 236 -10.31 -20.03 22.72
N TYR A 237 -10.36 -21.27 23.22
CA TYR A 237 -11.62 -21.95 23.46
C TYR A 237 -11.77 -22.11 24.98
N GLU A 238 -12.82 -21.50 25.49
CA GLU A 238 -13.42 -21.87 26.77
C GLU A 238 -14.01 -23.28 26.61
N GLU A 239 -13.60 -24.22 27.47
CA GLU A 239 -14.53 -24.78 28.46
C GLU A 239 -13.83 -25.74 29.43
N THR A 240 -14.19 -25.56 30.71
CA THR A 240 -14.23 -26.52 31.83
C THR A 240 -12.94 -27.15 32.35
N THR A 241 -12.42 -26.50 33.40
CA THR A 241 -11.91 -27.09 34.66
C THR A 241 -11.20 -28.46 34.59
N THR A 242 -9.87 -28.49 34.52
CA THR A 242 -8.96 -28.73 35.67
C THR A 242 -7.50 -28.90 35.22
N ASP A 243 -6.61 -28.26 35.98
CA ASP A 243 -5.16 -28.48 36.14
C ASP A 243 -4.15 -28.26 34.97
N LYS A 244 -3.39 -27.17 35.15
CA LYS A 244 -1.94 -26.98 34.96
C LYS A 244 -1.31 -27.04 33.56
N LEU A 245 -0.81 -25.86 33.17
CA LEU A 245 0.38 -25.57 32.35
C LEU A 245 0.21 -25.71 30.82
N SER A 246 -0.22 -24.64 30.13
CA SER A 246 -0.20 -24.59 28.66
C SER A 246 1.11 -23.97 28.12
N PHE A 247 1.97 -24.85 27.63
CA PHE A 247 3.04 -24.57 26.67
C PHE A 247 2.47 -23.88 25.42
N ALA A 248 3.06 -22.76 25.00
CA ALA A 248 2.96 -22.33 23.60
C ALA A 248 3.80 -23.30 22.77
N VAL A 249 3.16 -24.13 21.93
CA VAL A 249 3.89 -25.03 21.02
C VAL A 249 4.56 -24.19 19.93
N GLN A 250 5.87 -24.00 20.03
CA GLN A 250 6.69 -23.54 18.92
C GLN A 250 6.68 -24.62 17.85
N LEU A 251 6.11 -24.33 16.68
CA LEU A 251 6.20 -25.21 15.52
C LEU A 251 7.68 -25.42 15.17
N THR A 252 8.06 -26.67 14.96
CA THR A 252 9.41 -27.05 14.56
C THR A 252 9.69 -26.59 13.12
N LYS A 253 10.98 -26.43 12.78
CA LYS A 253 11.43 -26.12 11.41
C LYS A 253 10.87 -27.11 10.39
N GLU A 254 10.77 -28.38 10.76
CA GLU A 254 10.24 -29.44 9.89
C GLU A 254 8.74 -29.29 9.62
N GLU A 255 7.96 -28.90 10.62
CA GLU A 255 6.52 -28.66 10.47
C GLU A 255 6.26 -27.46 9.55
N LEU A 256 7.00 -26.36 9.75
CA LEU A 256 6.92 -25.18 8.88
C LEU A 256 7.33 -25.49 7.43
N SER A 257 8.37 -26.32 7.24
CA SER A 257 8.76 -26.80 5.92
C SER A 257 7.66 -27.66 5.27
N LYS A 258 7.01 -28.57 6.02
CA LYS A 258 5.91 -29.38 5.49
C LYS A 258 4.71 -28.52 5.10
N GLU A 259 4.33 -27.57 5.95
CA GLU A 259 3.24 -26.62 5.68
C GLU A 259 3.52 -25.79 4.41
N ASN A 260 4.73 -25.24 4.28
CA ASN A 260 5.13 -24.51 3.09
C ASN A 260 5.03 -25.37 1.81
N LYS A 261 5.34 -26.68 1.88
CA LYS A 261 5.22 -27.62 0.73
C LYS A 261 3.78 -27.67 0.24
N VAL A 262 2.84 -27.83 1.19
CA VAL A 262 1.41 -27.94 0.92
C VAL A 262 0.87 -26.63 0.33
N GLU A 263 1.18 -25.50 0.95
CA GLU A 263 0.73 -24.18 0.48
C GLU A 263 1.32 -23.81 -0.89
N SER A 264 2.57 -24.17 -1.14
CA SER A 264 3.21 -24.00 -2.44
C SER A 264 2.50 -24.81 -3.52
N GLN A 265 2.11 -26.05 -3.22
CA GLN A 265 1.37 -26.88 -4.18
C GLN A 265 -0.03 -26.34 -4.46
N LYS A 266 -0.76 -25.88 -3.44
CA LYS A 266 -2.06 -25.22 -3.61
C LYS A 266 -1.96 -24.00 -4.52
N TYR A 267 -0.91 -23.19 -4.33
CA TYR A 267 -0.65 -22.02 -5.16
C TYR A 267 -0.47 -22.40 -6.63
N LEU A 268 0.30 -23.44 -6.96
CA LEU A 268 0.43 -23.90 -8.35
C LEU A 268 -0.87 -24.42 -8.93
N THR A 269 -1.62 -25.23 -8.17
CA THR A 269 -2.90 -25.80 -8.64
C THR A 269 -3.87 -24.71 -9.05
N TYR A 270 -3.92 -23.59 -8.32
CA TYR A 270 -4.77 -22.45 -8.66
C TYR A 270 -4.46 -21.83 -10.04
N TYR A 271 -3.19 -21.81 -10.46
CA TYR A 271 -2.80 -21.25 -11.76
C TYR A 271 -2.91 -22.23 -12.94
N GLN A 272 -3.15 -23.52 -12.70
CA GLN A 272 -3.16 -24.53 -13.77
C GLN A 272 -4.16 -24.24 -14.89
N THR A 273 -5.31 -23.64 -14.59
CA THR A 273 -6.30 -23.28 -15.60
C THR A 273 -5.83 -22.09 -16.43
N ILE A 274 -5.31 -21.05 -15.78
CA ILE A 274 -4.84 -19.82 -16.45
C ILE A 274 -3.60 -20.10 -17.31
N ASP A 275 -2.73 -21.01 -16.84
CA ASP A 275 -1.52 -21.44 -17.54
C ASP A 275 -1.78 -22.00 -18.94
N LYS A 276 -2.94 -22.62 -19.18
CA LYS A 276 -3.31 -23.16 -20.51
C LYS A 276 -3.42 -22.08 -21.58
N TYR A 277 -3.69 -20.85 -21.15
CA TYR A 277 -3.87 -19.68 -22.01
C TYR A 277 -2.66 -18.74 -21.93
N PHE A 278 -1.56 -19.18 -21.32
CA PHE A 278 -0.32 -18.44 -21.31
C PHE A 278 0.33 -18.44 -22.70
N VAL A 279 0.82 -17.29 -23.13
CA VAL A 279 1.51 -17.12 -24.42
C VAL A 279 3.01 -17.03 -24.16
N GLU A 280 3.76 -17.99 -24.69
CA GLU A 280 5.23 -17.98 -24.62
C GLU A 280 5.80 -16.88 -25.55
N THR A 281 6.15 -15.73 -24.97
CA THR A 281 6.80 -14.62 -25.66
C THR A 281 8.29 -14.88 -25.90
N SER A 282 8.91 -14.11 -26.80
CA SER A 282 10.35 -13.98 -26.98
C SER A 282 11.08 -13.75 -25.67
N SER A 283 10.61 -12.81 -24.85
CA SER A 283 11.15 -12.57 -23.50
C SER A 283 11.03 -13.81 -22.61
N TYR A 284 9.92 -14.54 -22.66
CA TYR A 284 9.77 -15.81 -21.94
C TYR A 284 10.81 -16.85 -22.39
N ARG A 285 10.97 -17.05 -23.71
CA ARG A 285 11.92 -18.03 -24.27
C ARG A 285 13.36 -17.72 -23.87
N ILE A 286 13.78 -16.45 -23.93
CA ILE A 286 15.09 -16.02 -23.44
C ILE A 286 15.24 -16.34 -21.95
N GLY A 287 14.19 -16.09 -21.15
CA GLY A 287 14.20 -16.43 -19.73
C GLY A 287 14.28 -17.93 -19.45
N GLU A 288 13.63 -18.76 -20.25
CA GLU A 288 13.75 -20.22 -20.19
C GLU A 288 15.19 -20.67 -20.48
N GLU A 289 15.82 -20.13 -21.52
CA GLU A 289 17.22 -20.42 -21.85
C GLU A 289 18.18 -20.01 -20.71
N VAL A 290 17.98 -18.82 -20.13
CA VAL A 290 18.75 -18.33 -18.97
C VAL A 290 18.55 -19.25 -17.77
N PHE A 291 17.32 -19.69 -17.51
CA PHE A 291 17.04 -20.60 -16.41
C PHE A 291 17.70 -21.96 -16.58
N GLU A 292 17.67 -22.54 -17.78
CA GLU A 292 18.30 -23.84 -18.01
C GLU A 292 19.81 -23.76 -17.89
N LYS A 293 20.41 -22.66 -18.35
CA LYS A 293 21.85 -22.45 -18.28
C LYS A 293 22.36 -22.22 -16.86
N TYR A 294 21.67 -21.39 -16.07
CA TYR A 294 22.20 -20.93 -14.78
C TYR A 294 21.44 -21.48 -13.57
N GLY A 295 20.33 -22.18 -13.78
CA GLY A 295 19.42 -22.60 -12.71
C GLY A 295 18.69 -21.43 -12.03
N ILE A 296 18.87 -20.19 -12.50
CA ILE A 296 18.29 -18.98 -11.92
C ILE A 296 17.79 -18.08 -13.06
N VAL A 297 16.62 -17.50 -12.88
CA VAL A 297 16.09 -16.45 -13.76
C VAL A 297 15.22 -15.48 -12.96
N ILE A 298 15.26 -14.21 -13.36
CA ILE A 298 14.57 -13.10 -12.69
C ILE A 298 13.75 -12.33 -13.72
N TRP A 299 12.41 -12.39 -13.64
CA TRP A 299 11.57 -11.53 -14.49
C TRP A 299 11.36 -10.18 -13.84
N THR A 300 11.70 -9.12 -14.57
CA THR A 300 11.51 -7.72 -14.18
C THR A 300 10.49 -7.06 -15.09
N GLY A 301 9.90 -5.95 -14.64
CA GLY A 301 8.94 -5.19 -15.44
C GLY A 301 7.81 -4.55 -14.63
N ARG A 302 6.99 -3.76 -15.31
CA ARG A 302 5.87 -2.99 -14.74
C ARG A 302 4.74 -3.88 -14.22
N SER A 303 3.83 -3.33 -13.40
CA SER A 303 2.71 -4.12 -12.87
C SER A 303 1.86 -4.68 -14.01
N GLY A 304 1.42 -5.94 -13.91
CA GLY A 304 0.60 -6.57 -14.94
C GLY A 304 1.34 -7.04 -16.21
N SER A 305 2.66 -6.93 -16.29
CA SER A 305 3.45 -7.37 -17.45
C SER A 305 3.58 -8.90 -17.63
N GLY A 306 2.88 -9.70 -16.82
CA GLY A 306 2.88 -11.17 -16.95
C GLY A 306 4.04 -11.89 -16.27
N LYS A 307 4.92 -11.22 -15.51
CA LYS A 307 6.07 -11.85 -14.81
C LYS A 307 5.70 -13.09 -14.00
N THR A 308 4.67 -13.00 -13.15
CA THR A 308 4.22 -14.10 -12.31
C THR A 308 3.68 -15.27 -13.15
N LEU A 309 2.95 -14.99 -14.24
CA LEU A 309 2.48 -16.04 -15.14
C LEU A 309 3.64 -16.69 -15.90
N ALA A 310 4.63 -15.92 -16.35
CA ALA A 310 5.85 -16.45 -16.98
C ALA A 310 6.64 -17.38 -16.03
N ALA A 311 6.83 -16.94 -14.79
CA ALA A 311 7.43 -17.74 -13.74
C ALA A 311 6.66 -19.05 -13.51
N ILE A 312 5.33 -18.97 -13.37
CA ILE A 312 4.49 -20.14 -13.11
C ILE A 312 4.46 -21.10 -14.29
N HIS A 313 4.41 -20.60 -15.52
CA HIS A 313 4.47 -21.42 -16.71
C HIS A 313 5.77 -22.23 -16.76
N LEU A 314 6.91 -21.58 -16.51
CA LEU A 314 8.21 -22.26 -16.44
C LEU A 314 8.23 -23.34 -15.35
N ILE A 315 7.69 -23.04 -14.16
CA ILE A 315 7.61 -23.98 -13.03
C ILE A 315 6.76 -25.20 -13.40
N LEU A 316 5.59 -25.00 -14.00
CA LEU A 316 4.68 -26.08 -14.39
C LEU A 316 5.29 -26.96 -15.49
N LYS A 317 5.97 -26.37 -16.47
CA LYS A 317 6.71 -27.08 -17.53
C LYS A 317 7.81 -27.97 -16.94
N HIS A 318 8.57 -27.45 -15.98
CA HIS A 318 9.61 -28.20 -15.28
C HIS A 318 9.05 -29.30 -14.36
N LYS A 319 7.95 -29.02 -13.66
CA LYS A 319 7.29 -30.00 -12.78
C LYS A 319 6.78 -31.21 -13.57
N LYS A 320 6.34 -31.01 -14.82
CA LYS A 320 5.96 -32.11 -15.74
C LYS A 320 7.17 -32.91 -16.21
N SER A 321 8.30 -32.24 -16.43
CA SER A 321 9.50 -32.84 -17.03
C SER A 321 10.43 -33.51 -16.02
N ILE A 322 10.39 -33.11 -14.75
CA ILE A 322 11.28 -33.59 -13.68
C ILE A 322 10.44 -34.33 -12.63
N PRO A 323 10.47 -35.69 -12.60
CA PRO A 323 9.59 -36.49 -11.74
C PRO A 323 9.71 -36.24 -10.23
N LYS A 324 10.92 -35.86 -9.76
CA LYS A 324 11.22 -35.59 -8.34
C LYS A 324 11.49 -34.10 -8.06
N LEU A 325 10.73 -33.20 -8.73
CA LEU A 325 10.84 -31.77 -8.50
C LEU A 325 10.03 -31.32 -7.28
N VAL A 326 10.73 -30.82 -6.27
CA VAL A 326 10.14 -30.19 -5.09
C VAL A 326 9.91 -28.72 -5.40
N PHE A 327 8.68 -28.26 -5.25
CA PHE A 327 8.34 -26.86 -5.45
C PHE A 327 8.15 -26.13 -4.11
N ARG A 328 8.78 -24.96 -3.97
CA ARG A 328 8.70 -24.09 -2.79
C ARG A 328 8.42 -22.65 -3.23
N LYS A 329 7.29 -22.09 -2.81
CA LYS A 329 7.05 -20.64 -2.87
C LYS A 329 7.53 -20.03 -1.56
N ILE A 330 8.43 -19.05 -1.67
CA ILE A 330 9.03 -18.34 -0.55
C ILE A 330 8.40 -16.95 -0.47
N ARG A 331 7.89 -16.60 0.71
CA ARG A 331 7.19 -15.35 1.02
C ARG A 331 8.01 -14.45 1.93
N SER A 332 8.87 -15.04 2.75
CA SER A 332 9.75 -14.32 3.68
C SER A 332 11.15 -14.91 3.70
N PHE A 333 12.12 -14.14 4.19
CA PHE A 333 13.51 -14.60 4.25
C PHE A 333 13.68 -15.75 5.25
N GLU A 334 12.83 -15.89 6.27
CA GLU A 334 12.80 -17.01 7.22
C GLU A 334 12.62 -18.35 6.51
N GLU A 335 11.71 -18.41 5.53
CA GLU A 335 11.39 -19.65 4.81
C GLU A 335 12.57 -20.17 3.97
N LEU A 336 13.53 -19.31 3.61
CA LEU A 336 14.77 -19.74 2.94
C LEU A 336 15.61 -20.70 3.81
N SER A 337 15.42 -20.70 5.13
CA SER A 337 16.11 -21.64 6.01
C SER A 337 15.64 -23.09 5.83
N PHE A 338 14.47 -23.30 5.22
CA PHE A 338 13.90 -24.63 4.97
C PHE A 338 14.46 -25.30 3.71
N ILE A 339 15.31 -24.60 2.95
CA ILE A 339 15.89 -25.11 1.72
C ILE A 339 16.99 -26.09 2.07
N GLU A 340 16.64 -27.37 2.03
CA GLU A 340 17.58 -28.48 2.09
C GLU A 340 17.49 -29.22 0.76
N PRO A 341 18.63 -29.53 0.10
CA PRO A 341 18.61 -30.42 -1.04
C PRO A 341 18.08 -31.77 -0.54
N GLU A 342 17.03 -32.30 -1.17
CA GLU A 342 16.49 -33.59 -0.74
C GLU A 342 17.61 -34.64 -0.86
N SER A 343 17.72 -35.48 0.18
CA SER A 343 18.77 -36.51 0.29
C SER A 343 18.66 -37.61 -0.77
N GLU A 344 17.57 -37.61 -1.54
CA GLU A 344 17.35 -38.54 -2.63
C GLU A 344 18.15 -38.16 -3.88
N PRO A 345 18.95 -39.09 -4.45
CA PRO A 345 19.63 -38.88 -5.71
C PRO A 345 18.67 -38.47 -6.84
N GLY A 346 19.00 -37.41 -7.57
CA GLY A 346 18.22 -36.89 -8.69
C GLY A 346 17.02 -36.02 -8.31
N SER A 347 16.79 -35.77 -7.01
CA SER A 347 15.83 -34.76 -6.57
C SER A 347 16.32 -33.35 -6.90
N LYS A 348 15.40 -32.46 -7.27
CA LYS A 348 15.68 -31.03 -7.52
C LYS A 348 14.69 -30.19 -6.74
N THR A 349 15.16 -29.09 -6.16
CA THR A 349 14.31 -28.11 -5.47
C THR A 349 14.20 -26.85 -6.32
N LEU A 350 12.98 -26.51 -6.74
CA LEU A 350 12.67 -25.26 -7.44
C LEU A 350 12.00 -24.28 -6.48
N ILE A 351 12.65 -23.14 -6.31
CA ILE A 351 12.24 -22.06 -5.43
C ILE A 351 11.66 -20.92 -6.24
N PHE A 352 10.47 -20.46 -5.84
CA PHE A 352 9.81 -19.31 -6.42
C PHE A 352 9.69 -18.18 -5.40
N ILE A 353 10.26 -17.02 -5.70
CA ILE A 353 10.08 -15.78 -4.93
C ILE A 353 9.29 -14.81 -5.80
N ASP A 354 8.03 -14.60 -5.45
CA ASP A 354 7.14 -13.73 -6.21
C ASP A 354 7.23 -12.29 -5.67
N ASN A 355 7.51 -11.36 -6.57
CA ASN A 355 7.56 -9.93 -6.31
C ASN A 355 8.53 -9.59 -5.16
N ILE A 356 9.77 -10.04 -5.29
CA ILE A 356 10.82 -9.86 -4.28
C ILE A 356 11.01 -8.37 -3.98
N PHE A 357 11.18 -8.06 -2.69
CA PHE A 357 11.27 -6.69 -2.17
C PHE A 357 10.08 -5.85 -2.62
N PHE A 358 8.86 -6.35 -2.42
CA PHE A 358 7.64 -5.54 -2.56
C PHE A 358 7.09 -5.06 -1.23
N SER A 359 7.48 -5.69 -0.11
CA SER A 359 6.96 -5.37 1.22
C SER A 359 7.36 -3.98 1.70
N GLN A 360 6.53 -3.39 2.57
CA GLN A 360 6.72 -2.05 3.14
C GLN A 360 7.92 -1.98 4.12
N SER A 361 8.43 -3.14 4.53
CA SER A 361 9.58 -3.34 5.44
C SER A 361 10.94 -3.38 4.73
N MET A 362 11.07 -2.84 3.51
CA MET A 362 12.29 -2.95 2.70
C MET A 362 13.57 -2.48 3.39
N LYS A 363 13.51 -1.70 4.46
CA LYS A 363 14.73 -1.32 5.20
C LYS A 363 15.09 -2.31 6.32
N SER A 364 14.11 -2.90 7.01
CA SER A 364 14.38 -3.81 8.13
C SER A 364 14.77 -5.20 7.66
N ASP A 365 14.12 -5.72 6.62
CA ASP A 365 14.25 -7.13 6.24
C ASP A 365 15.30 -7.35 5.15
N LEU A 366 15.69 -6.28 4.46
CA LEU A 366 16.59 -6.33 3.33
C LEU A 366 17.99 -6.86 3.69
N PRO A 367 18.63 -6.47 4.80
CA PRO A 367 19.89 -7.09 5.22
C PRO A 367 19.77 -8.61 5.38
N SER A 368 18.68 -9.09 5.99
CA SER A 368 18.43 -10.51 6.20
C SER A 368 18.20 -11.28 4.90
N TRP A 369 17.45 -10.69 3.96
CA TRP A 369 17.33 -11.23 2.60
C TRP A 369 18.70 -11.31 1.90
N TRP A 370 19.49 -10.25 2.00
CA TRP A 370 20.82 -10.16 1.36
C TRP A 370 21.76 -11.25 1.88
N GLU A 371 21.84 -11.40 3.20
CA GLU A 371 22.68 -12.40 3.85
C GLU A 371 22.27 -13.81 3.42
N LYS A 372 20.97 -14.13 3.49
CA LYS A 372 20.48 -15.48 3.17
C LYS A 372 20.66 -15.84 1.70
N LEU A 373 20.38 -14.92 0.77
CA LEU A 373 20.63 -15.16 -0.66
C LEU A 373 22.12 -15.36 -0.94
N ASN A 374 23.00 -14.58 -0.29
CA ASN A 374 24.44 -14.77 -0.43
C ASN A 374 24.91 -16.14 0.10
N ASN A 375 24.36 -16.59 1.24
CA ASN A 375 24.67 -17.89 1.81
C ASN A 375 24.20 -19.03 0.89
N ILE A 376 22.99 -18.94 0.34
CA ILE A 376 22.47 -19.90 -0.65
C ILE A 376 23.38 -19.99 -1.87
N HIS A 377 23.84 -18.84 -2.39
CA HIS A 377 24.75 -18.83 -3.53
C HIS A 377 26.05 -19.59 -3.24
N LYS A 378 26.66 -19.30 -2.09
CA LYS A 378 27.90 -19.95 -1.65
C LYS A 378 27.73 -21.47 -1.47
N THR A 379 26.58 -21.90 -0.95
CA THR A 379 26.31 -23.32 -0.66
C THR A 379 25.95 -24.12 -1.91
N TYR A 380 25.11 -23.58 -2.80
CA TYR A 380 24.47 -24.38 -3.86
C TYR A 380 24.94 -24.07 -5.29
N PHE A 381 25.59 -22.92 -5.51
CA PHE A 381 25.95 -22.47 -6.85
C PHE A 381 27.46 -22.40 -7.07
N ARG A 382 28.23 -21.91 -6.07
CA ARG A 382 29.69 -21.68 -6.20
C ARG A 382 30.51 -22.93 -6.55
N LEU A 383 30.11 -24.12 -6.10
CA LEU A 383 30.84 -25.37 -6.36
C LEU A 383 30.47 -26.03 -7.71
N ASN A 384 29.33 -25.67 -8.30
CA ASN A 384 28.78 -26.30 -9.50
C ASN A 384 29.15 -25.57 -10.81
N GLU A 385 29.96 -24.51 -10.75
CA GLU A 385 30.48 -23.82 -11.94
C GLU A 385 31.55 -24.63 -12.69
N PHE A 386 32.09 -25.70 -12.08
CA PHE A 386 33.22 -26.47 -12.60
C PHE A 386 32.84 -27.86 -13.15
N GLU A 387 31.65 -28.39 -12.85
CA GLU A 387 31.23 -29.73 -13.26
C GLU A 387 29.79 -29.72 -13.83
N GLY A 388 29.66 -29.83 -15.15
CA GLY A 388 28.47 -30.39 -15.84
C GLY A 388 27.08 -30.12 -15.25
N GLN A 389 26.72 -28.84 -15.04
CA GLN A 389 25.39 -28.23 -14.89
C GLN A 389 24.19 -29.14 -14.48
N SER A 390 24.15 -29.57 -13.23
CA SER A 390 22.88 -29.91 -12.57
C SER A 390 22.80 -29.28 -11.19
N TYR A 391 22.26 -28.05 -11.13
CA TYR A 391 22.00 -27.37 -9.87
C TYR A 391 20.91 -28.11 -9.06
N PRO A 392 21.19 -28.56 -7.83
CA PRO A 392 20.22 -29.24 -6.97
C PRO A 392 19.12 -28.28 -6.48
N VAL A 393 19.42 -26.99 -6.46
CA VAL A 393 18.50 -25.91 -6.12
C VAL A 393 18.42 -24.94 -7.29
N ARG A 394 17.21 -24.57 -7.70
CA ARG A 394 16.94 -23.65 -8.81
C ARG A 394 16.03 -22.50 -8.34
N PHE A 395 16.18 -21.32 -8.92
CA PHE A 395 15.43 -20.11 -8.55
C PHE A 395 14.68 -19.49 -9.72
N VAL A 396 13.42 -19.15 -9.45
CA VAL A 396 12.54 -18.36 -10.31
C VAL A 396 12.13 -17.16 -9.48
N ILE A 397 12.49 -15.95 -9.88
CA ILE A 397 12.25 -14.73 -9.10
C ILE A 397 11.47 -13.74 -9.96
N THR A 398 10.49 -13.05 -9.40
CA THR A 398 9.86 -11.91 -10.08
C THR A 398 10.08 -10.63 -9.28
N ALA A 399 10.28 -9.52 -9.96
CA ALA A 399 10.49 -8.21 -9.34
C ALA A 399 9.80 -7.11 -10.14
N ARG A 400 9.41 -6.02 -9.47
CA ARG A 400 9.01 -4.79 -10.18
C ARG A 400 10.22 -4.11 -10.80
N GLU A 401 9.94 -3.34 -11.84
CA GLU A 401 10.92 -2.47 -12.48
C GLU A 401 11.59 -1.54 -11.45
N ASN A 402 12.92 -1.37 -11.58
CA ASN A 402 13.76 -0.53 -10.73
C ASN A 402 13.80 -0.90 -9.23
N VAL A 403 13.16 -1.99 -8.79
CA VAL A 403 13.28 -2.46 -7.39
C VAL A 403 14.69 -2.98 -7.14
N LEU A 404 15.20 -3.84 -8.02
CA LEU A 404 16.53 -4.42 -7.87
C LEU A 404 17.60 -3.33 -7.89
N GLU A 405 17.52 -2.35 -8.81
CA GLU A 405 18.48 -1.24 -8.86
C GLU A 405 18.52 -0.43 -7.56
N ARG A 406 17.34 -0.02 -7.05
CA ARG A 406 17.25 0.75 -5.80
C ARG A 406 17.83 -0.01 -4.62
N VAL A 407 17.58 -1.31 -4.56
CA VAL A 407 18.09 -2.17 -3.50
C VAL A 407 19.61 -2.34 -3.61
N CYS A 408 20.15 -2.48 -4.83
CA CYS A 408 21.60 -2.56 -5.06
C CYS A 408 22.31 -1.26 -4.66
N THR A 409 21.73 -0.09 -4.96
CA THR A 409 22.26 1.20 -4.48
C THR A 409 22.37 1.25 -2.95
N TYR A 410 21.42 0.62 -2.24
CA TYR A 410 21.38 0.65 -0.77
C TYR A 410 22.34 -0.36 -0.12
N MET A 411 22.43 -1.58 -0.65
CA MET A 411 23.21 -2.67 -0.04
C MET A 411 24.66 -2.78 -0.56
N GLY A 412 25.00 -2.08 -1.64
CA GLY A 412 26.32 -2.18 -2.28
C GLY A 412 26.39 -3.36 -3.26
N PRO A 413 27.39 -4.27 -3.18
CA PRO A 413 27.57 -5.32 -4.17
C PRO A 413 26.37 -6.28 -4.22
N ILE A 414 25.90 -6.54 -5.45
CA ILE A 414 24.76 -7.40 -5.75
C ILE A 414 25.09 -8.84 -5.35
N THR A 415 24.18 -9.51 -4.62
CA THR A 415 24.32 -10.96 -4.41
C THR A 415 24.30 -11.66 -5.78
N PRO A 416 25.17 -12.65 -6.06
CA PRO A 416 25.25 -13.21 -7.41
C PRO A 416 23.94 -13.84 -7.92
N ILE A 417 23.04 -14.26 -7.03
CA ILE A 417 21.69 -14.73 -7.37
C ILE A 417 20.83 -13.62 -8.02
N LEU A 418 21.10 -12.35 -7.71
CA LEU A 418 20.40 -11.18 -8.23
C LEU A 418 21.14 -10.47 -9.38
N ASN A 419 22.13 -11.14 -9.98
CA ASN A 419 22.94 -10.60 -11.07
C ASN A 419 22.09 -10.12 -12.26
N GLU A 420 22.52 -9.04 -12.91
CA GLU A 420 21.86 -8.44 -14.08
C GLU A 420 21.72 -9.40 -15.26
N ASN A 421 22.70 -10.29 -15.49
CA ASN A 421 22.67 -11.28 -16.57
C ASN A 421 21.55 -12.34 -16.40
N LEU A 422 20.95 -12.41 -15.22
CA LEU A 422 19.84 -13.31 -14.91
C LEU A 422 18.47 -12.61 -15.07
N ARG A 423 18.46 -11.31 -15.39
CA ARG A 423 17.26 -10.47 -15.43
C ARG A 423 16.67 -10.38 -16.83
N ILE A 424 15.37 -10.66 -16.92
CA ILE A 424 14.59 -10.65 -18.15
C ILE A 424 13.48 -9.61 -18.04
N ASN A 425 13.48 -8.62 -18.93
CA ASN A 425 12.45 -7.60 -18.94
C ASN A 425 11.18 -8.10 -19.66
N ALA A 426 10.10 -8.27 -18.92
CA ALA A 426 8.80 -8.74 -19.44
C ALA A 426 7.94 -7.62 -20.07
N ASN A 427 8.42 -6.38 -20.15
CA ASN A 427 7.64 -5.26 -20.69
C ASN A 427 7.57 -5.25 -22.23
N ASN A 428 8.54 -5.87 -22.90
CA ASN A 428 8.70 -5.78 -24.34
C ASN A 428 7.86 -6.86 -25.03
N LEU A 429 6.86 -6.44 -25.79
CA LEU A 429 5.98 -7.29 -26.60
C LEU A 429 5.93 -6.76 -28.03
N SER A 430 6.18 -7.64 -28.99
CA SER A 430 5.90 -7.44 -30.40
C SER A 430 4.39 -7.44 -30.68
N GLU A 431 4.01 -6.93 -31.84
CA GLU A 431 2.61 -6.88 -32.27
C GLU A 431 2.01 -8.30 -32.41
N ASP A 432 2.78 -9.27 -32.92
CA ASP A 432 2.34 -10.67 -33.03
C ASP A 432 2.13 -11.31 -31.64
N GLU A 433 2.97 -10.99 -30.66
CA GLU A 433 2.78 -11.46 -29.29
C GLU A 433 1.54 -10.85 -28.65
N LYS A 434 1.28 -9.56 -28.89
CA LYS A 434 0.07 -8.90 -28.42
C LYS A 434 -1.19 -9.51 -29.05
N GLU A 435 -1.15 -9.81 -30.35
CA GLU A 435 -2.23 -10.52 -31.05
C GLU A 435 -2.50 -11.87 -30.39
N ASN A 436 -1.47 -12.70 -30.20
CA ASN A 436 -1.60 -14.01 -29.57
C ASN A 436 -2.16 -13.90 -28.14
N ILE A 437 -1.73 -12.89 -27.36
CA ILE A 437 -2.26 -12.62 -26.02
C ILE A 437 -3.75 -12.27 -26.10
N ILE A 438 -4.16 -11.41 -27.02
CA ILE A 438 -5.58 -11.05 -27.23
C ILE A 438 -6.39 -12.32 -27.53
N THR A 439 -5.99 -13.08 -28.54
CA THR A 439 -6.70 -14.30 -28.95
C THR A 439 -6.85 -15.28 -27.78
N SER A 440 -5.75 -15.55 -27.07
CA SER A 440 -5.73 -16.49 -25.96
C SER A 440 -6.60 -16.03 -24.78
N GLN A 441 -6.60 -14.74 -24.44
CA GLN A 441 -7.44 -14.22 -23.36
C GLN A 441 -8.92 -14.15 -23.74
N ILE A 442 -9.27 -13.88 -25.00
CA ILE A 442 -10.64 -13.99 -25.50
C ILE A 442 -11.14 -15.43 -25.36
N GLU A 443 -10.29 -16.39 -25.74
CA GLU A 443 -10.61 -17.81 -25.60
C GLU A 443 -10.82 -18.20 -24.12
N PHE A 444 -9.95 -17.76 -23.22
CA PHE A 444 -10.12 -17.93 -21.77
C PHE A 444 -11.46 -17.37 -21.28
N ALA A 445 -11.81 -16.13 -21.65
CA ALA A 445 -13.06 -15.51 -21.25
C ALA A 445 -14.27 -16.30 -21.77
N LYS A 446 -14.21 -16.80 -23.00
CA LYS A 446 -15.26 -17.60 -23.60
C LYS A 446 -15.41 -18.96 -22.93
N ILE A 447 -14.33 -19.71 -22.79
CA ILE A 447 -14.36 -21.11 -22.32
C ILE A 447 -14.50 -21.19 -20.81
N GLU A 448 -13.67 -20.48 -20.06
CA GLU A 448 -13.59 -20.62 -18.60
C GLU A 448 -14.59 -19.71 -17.87
N ARG A 449 -15.05 -18.63 -18.50
CA ARG A 449 -15.99 -17.66 -17.89
C ARG A 449 -17.35 -17.58 -18.57
N ASN A 450 -17.54 -18.21 -19.74
CA ASN A 450 -18.75 -18.08 -20.55
C ASN A 450 -19.11 -16.62 -20.87
N LEU A 451 -18.08 -15.78 -21.08
CA LEU A 451 -18.22 -14.37 -21.45
C LEU A 451 -17.98 -14.20 -22.95
N LEU A 452 -18.77 -13.33 -23.57
CA LEU A 452 -18.65 -13.00 -24.99
C LEU A 452 -18.09 -11.61 -25.18
N ILE A 453 -17.27 -11.45 -26.21
CA ILE A 453 -16.78 -10.15 -26.65
C ILE A 453 -17.89 -9.44 -27.42
N LYS A 454 -18.09 -8.15 -27.13
CA LYS A 454 -19.09 -7.35 -27.83
C LYS A 454 -18.76 -7.23 -29.33
N PRO A 455 -19.78 -7.24 -30.20
CA PRO A 455 -19.59 -7.10 -31.66
C PRO A 455 -18.84 -5.83 -32.09
N GLU A 456 -18.85 -4.80 -31.24
CA GLU A 456 -18.17 -3.52 -31.44
C GLU A 456 -16.63 -3.63 -31.41
N MET A 457 -16.09 -4.77 -30.96
CA MET A 457 -14.65 -5.04 -30.86
C MET A 457 -14.18 -5.81 -32.11
N ASP A 458 -14.26 -5.13 -33.25
CA ASP A 458 -13.86 -5.63 -34.56
C ASP A 458 -12.33 -5.62 -34.77
N GLU A 459 -11.88 -6.03 -35.95
CA GLU A 459 -10.45 -6.10 -36.30
C GLU A 459 -9.75 -4.73 -36.17
N ASP A 460 -10.44 -3.66 -36.54
CA ASP A 460 -9.95 -2.28 -36.42
C ASP A 460 -9.76 -1.88 -34.95
N PHE A 461 -10.68 -2.28 -34.07
CA PHE A 461 -10.54 -2.09 -32.62
C PHE A 461 -9.27 -2.73 -32.08
N TRP A 462 -9.05 -4.02 -32.37
CA TRP A 462 -7.89 -4.75 -31.85
C TRP A 462 -6.57 -4.21 -32.43
N THR A 463 -6.59 -3.74 -33.67
CA THR A 463 -5.44 -3.05 -34.28
C THR A 463 -5.03 -1.81 -33.48
N ARG A 464 -6.00 -0.98 -33.04
CA ARG A 464 -5.71 0.18 -32.19
C ARG A 464 -5.29 -0.21 -30.78
N VAL A 465 -5.89 -1.25 -30.21
CA VAL A 465 -5.49 -1.78 -28.89
C VAL A 465 -4.03 -2.22 -28.88
N LYS A 466 -3.56 -2.92 -29.91
CA LYS A 466 -2.14 -3.33 -29.97
C LYS A 466 -1.18 -2.14 -29.99
N GLN A 467 -1.56 -1.03 -30.63
CA GLN A 467 -0.76 0.20 -30.66
C GLN A 467 -0.80 0.99 -29.34
N SER A 468 -1.72 0.67 -28.43
CA SER A 468 -1.84 1.37 -27.15
C SER A 468 -0.71 0.99 -26.18
N ASP A 469 -0.24 1.98 -25.42
CA ASP A 469 0.60 1.77 -24.24
C ASP A 469 -0.08 2.39 -23.02
N GLY A 470 0.08 1.73 -21.88
CA GLY A 470 -0.70 2.01 -20.69
C GLY A 470 0.05 1.77 -19.39
N PRO A 471 -0.53 2.25 -18.27
CA PRO A 471 0.05 2.11 -16.94
C PRO A 471 0.10 0.67 -16.43
N ILE A 472 -0.73 -0.21 -17.01
CA ILE A 472 -0.83 -1.63 -16.69
C ILE A 472 -0.19 -2.40 -17.84
N GLY A 473 0.58 -3.43 -17.53
CA GLY A 473 1.13 -4.32 -18.54
C GLY A 473 0.03 -4.95 -19.40
N PHE A 474 0.31 -5.06 -20.69
CA PHE A 474 -0.63 -5.48 -21.71
C PHE A 474 -1.37 -6.79 -21.38
N PRO A 475 -0.71 -7.87 -20.89
CA PRO A 475 -1.40 -9.13 -20.59
C PRO A 475 -2.53 -8.98 -19.56
N LEU A 476 -2.25 -8.29 -18.44
CA LEU A 476 -3.27 -8.05 -17.42
C LEU A 476 -4.38 -7.12 -17.93
N CYS A 477 -4.02 -6.11 -18.73
CA CYS A 477 -4.98 -5.19 -19.29
C CYS A 477 -5.98 -5.90 -20.21
N VAL A 478 -5.50 -6.72 -21.14
CA VAL A 478 -6.35 -7.55 -22.00
C VAL A 478 -7.26 -8.45 -21.15
N HIS A 479 -6.69 -9.16 -20.17
CA HIS A 479 -7.47 -10.07 -19.31
C HIS A 479 -8.62 -9.35 -18.60
N LEU A 480 -8.33 -8.21 -17.96
CA LEU A 480 -9.36 -7.41 -17.29
C LEU A 480 -10.44 -6.99 -18.28
N PHE A 481 -10.04 -6.48 -19.45
CA PHE A 481 -10.96 -6.01 -20.47
C PHE A 481 -11.92 -7.12 -20.93
N VAL A 482 -11.39 -8.29 -21.32
CA VAL A 482 -12.23 -9.38 -21.85
C VAL A 482 -13.10 -10.04 -20.77
N CYS A 483 -12.65 -10.04 -19.51
CA CYS A 483 -13.38 -10.66 -18.40
C CYS A 483 -14.37 -9.72 -17.69
N SER A 484 -14.57 -8.49 -18.16
CA SER A 484 -15.46 -7.53 -17.50
C SER A 484 -16.30 -6.72 -18.49
N ASP A 485 -17.62 -6.90 -18.44
CA ASP A 485 -18.57 -6.13 -19.24
C ASP A 485 -18.42 -4.61 -19.06
N ARG A 486 -18.03 -4.20 -17.84
CA ARG A 486 -17.77 -2.81 -17.45
C ARG A 486 -16.57 -2.24 -18.20
N TYR A 487 -15.45 -2.97 -18.24
CA TYR A 487 -14.26 -2.52 -18.97
C TYR A 487 -14.49 -2.60 -20.47
N GLN A 488 -15.23 -3.59 -20.97
CA GLN A 488 -15.65 -3.61 -22.38
C GLN A 488 -16.45 -2.37 -22.78
N LYS A 489 -17.34 -1.83 -21.90
CA LYS A 489 -18.06 -0.56 -22.16
C LYS A 489 -17.13 0.65 -22.26
N SER A 490 -15.95 0.59 -21.65
CA SER A 490 -14.96 1.67 -21.70
C SER A 490 -14.19 1.71 -23.03
N GLY A 491 -14.29 0.64 -23.84
CA GLY A 491 -13.64 0.54 -25.15
C GLY A 491 -12.13 0.74 -25.08
N GLU A 492 -11.57 1.32 -26.15
CA GLU A 492 -10.12 1.48 -26.35
C GLU A 492 -9.47 2.32 -25.26
N HIS A 493 -10.21 3.28 -24.69
CA HIS A 493 -9.71 4.13 -23.60
C HIS A 493 -9.30 3.34 -22.36
N PHE A 494 -9.83 2.13 -22.15
CA PHE A 494 -9.39 1.29 -21.05
C PHE A 494 -7.89 0.96 -21.13
N PHE A 495 -7.37 0.70 -22.33
CA PHE A 495 -5.99 0.25 -22.52
C PHE A 495 -4.96 1.36 -22.30
N SER A 496 -5.30 2.59 -22.66
CA SER A 496 -4.47 3.76 -22.38
C SER A 496 -4.72 4.38 -20.99
N ARG A 497 -5.96 4.28 -20.49
CA ARG A 497 -6.46 5.00 -19.30
C ARG A 497 -7.41 4.13 -18.46
N PRO A 498 -6.93 3.07 -17.78
CA PRO A 498 -7.76 2.19 -16.94
C PRO A 498 -8.10 2.85 -15.59
N ILE A 499 -8.69 4.05 -15.62
CA ILE A 499 -8.90 4.93 -14.45
C ILE A 499 -9.68 4.22 -13.36
N GLU A 500 -10.70 3.46 -13.74
CA GLU A 500 -11.61 2.80 -12.81
C GLU A 500 -10.93 1.66 -12.06
N TYR A 501 -10.20 0.81 -12.78
CA TYR A 501 -9.37 -0.23 -12.19
C TYR A 501 -8.29 0.38 -11.29
N LEU A 502 -7.61 1.45 -11.73
CA LEU A 502 -6.59 2.12 -10.92
C LEU A 502 -7.16 2.72 -9.65
N LYS A 503 -8.32 3.38 -9.71
CA LYS A 503 -9.02 3.88 -8.51
C LYS A 503 -9.32 2.76 -7.53
N ARG A 504 -9.76 1.60 -8.02
CA ARG A 504 -10.04 0.42 -7.19
C ARG A 504 -8.76 -0.14 -6.57
N GLN A 505 -7.70 -0.36 -7.35
CA GLN A 505 -6.41 -0.81 -6.83
C GLN A 505 -5.87 0.15 -5.76
N ILE A 506 -5.97 1.46 -5.98
CA ILE A 506 -5.59 2.46 -4.98
C ILE A 506 -6.44 2.30 -3.72
N ASN A 507 -7.76 2.16 -3.85
CA ASN A 507 -8.65 1.98 -2.71
C ASN A 507 -8.37 0.67 -1.95
N ASP A 508 -8.07 -0.42 -2.65
CA ASP A 508 -7.75 -1.72 -2.07
C ASP A 508 -6.40 -1.68 -1.36
N GLU A 509 -5.40 -1.00 -1.95
CA GLU A 509 -4.11 -0.75 -1.30
C GLU A 509 -4.31 0.11 -0.04
N ILE A 510 -5.11 1.19 -0.12
CA ILE A 510 -5.49 2.02 1.02
C ILE A 510 -6.20 1.19 2.09
N ARG A 511 -7.08 0.27 1.71
CA ARG A 511 -7.80 -0.60 2.65
C ARG A 511 -6.88 -1.62 3.29
N ARG A 512 -5.96 -2.24 2.54
CA ARG A 512 -4.94 -3.17 3.06
C ARG A 512 -4.00 -2.46 4.01
N MET A 513 -3.53 -1.27 3.62
CA MET A 513 -2.74 -0.39 4.50
C MET A 513 -3.52 -0.01 5.76
N LYS A 514 -4.82 0.26 5.69
CA LYS A 514 -5.68 0.49 6.87
C LYS A 514 -5.89 -0.75 7.75
N LEU A 515 -5.73 -1.95 7.20
CA LEU A 515 -5.95 -3.24 7.86
C LEU A 515 -4.68 -3.81 8.49
N GLU A 516 -3.52 -3.42 7.97
CA GLU A 516 -2.19 -3.74 8.51
C GLU A 516 -1.63 -2.60 9.37
N ASP A 517 -2.03 -1.35 9.09
CA ASP A 517 -1.73 -0.18 9.90
C ASP A 517 -3.00 0.67 10.16
N ILE A 518 -3.32 0.85 11.43
CA ILE A 518 -4.07 2.02 11.89
C ILE A 518 -3.13 3.24 11.79
N LEU A 519 -2.78 3.70 10.58
CA LEU A 519 -2.00 4.94 10.31
C LEU A 519 -2.38 5.58 8.97
N GLN A 520 -2.73 6.87 8.99
CA GLN A 520 -3.40 7.55 7.86
C GLN A 520 -2.49 8.45 6.99
N GLY A 521 -1.19 8.55 7.30
CA GLY A 521 -0.25 9.45 6.59
C GLY A 521 0.33 8.90 5.28
N TYR A 522 0.51 7.58 5.18
CA TYR A 522 1.20 6.93 4.06
C TYR A 522 0.39 6.96 2.74
N VAL A 523 -0.93 7.07 2.86
CA VAL A 523 -1.87 7.14 1.74
C VAL A 523 -1.69 8.44 0.95
N CYS A 524 -1.48 9.58 1.63
CA CYS A 524 -1.31 10.88 0.97
C CYS A 524 -0.01 10.98 0.17
N TRP A 525 1.09 10.41 0.68
CA TRP A 525 2.39 10.46 -0.01
C TRP A 525 2.41 9.62 -1.29
N LYS A 526 1.82 8.41 -1.28
CA LYS A 526 1.65 7.60 -2.50
C LYS A 526 0.71 8.28 -3.51
N ILE A 527 -0.36 8.94 -3.06
CA ILE A 527 -1.26 9.71 -3.95
C ILE A 527 -0.53 10.90 -4.59
N MET A 528 0.37 11.57 -3.86
CA MET A 528 1.17 12.68 -4.40
C MET A 528 2.24 12.22 -5.40
N GLN A 529 2.93 11.10 -5.16
CA GLN A 529 3.85 10.54 -6.16
C GLN A 529 3.12 10.05 -7.42
N PHE A 530 1.89 9.52 -7.28
CA PHE A 530 1.07 9.13 -8.43
C PHE A 530 0.59 10.33 -9.26
N LYS A 531 0.28 11.48 -8.63
CA LYS A 531 -0.03 12.73 -9.34
C LYS A 531 1.14 13.23 -10.20
N GLN A 532 2.38 12.92 -9.83
CA GLN A 532 3.58 13.36 -10.54
C GLN A 532 3.91 12.48 -11.76
N LEU A 533 3.52 11.19 -11.74
CA LEU A 533 3.75 10.22 -12.82
C LEU A 533 2.68 10.24 -13.92
N TYR A 534 1.46 10.69 -13.62
CA TYR A 534 0.34 10.74 -14.56
C TYR A 534 -0.15 12.19 -14.70
N ARG A 535 0.36 12.93 -15.69
CA ARG A 535 -0.24 14.23 -16.08
C ARG A 535 -1.66 13.98 -16.61
N TYR A 536 -2.63 13.92 -15.71
CA TYR A 536 -4.06 13.91 -16.02
C TYR A 536 -4.77 15.06 -15.33
N ASP A 537 -5.48 15.85 -16.13
CA ASP A 537 -6.52 16.77 -15.68
C ASP A 537 -7.67 15.97 -15.07
N ILE A 538 -7.55 15.65 -13.78
CA ILE A 538 -8.69 15.29 -12.92
C ILE A 538 -9.27 16.61 -12.38
N LEU A 539 -9.82 17.42 -13.27
CA LEU A 539 -10.66 18.56 -12.92
C LEU A 539 -12.07 18.03 -12.60
N LYS A 540 -12.21 17.41 -11.42
CA LYS A 540 -13.43 17.24 -10.57
C LYS A 540 -13.31 16.11 -9.52
N MET A 541 -12.15 15.99 -8.87
CA MET A 541 -12.10 15.46 -7.49
C MET A 541 -11.53 16.55 -6.59
N THR A 542 -12.28 17.63 -6.46
CA THR A 542 -12.08 18.65 -5.42
C THR A 542 -12.72 18.16 -4.13
N TYR A 543 -11.94 17.46 -3.31
CA TYR A 543 -12.09 17.50 -1.86
C TYR A 543 -10.75 17.94 -1.27
N THR A 544 -10.69 19.26 -1.08
CA THR A 544 -9.83 20.06 -0.19
C THR A 544 -8.57 19.36 0.33
N CYS A 545 -7.51 19.43 -0.47
CA CYS A 545 -6.16 19.61 0.05
C CYS A 545 -6.01 21.09 0.43
N THR A 546 -6.23 21.37 1.70
CA THR A 546 -5.73 22.56 2.43
C THR A 546 -5.17 22.06 3.74
#